data_AF-A0A2E7P795-F1
#
_entry.id   AF-A0A2E7P795-F1
#
_cell.length_a   1.000
_cell.length_b   1.000
_cell.length_c   1.000
_cell.angle_alpha   90.00
_cell.angle_beta   90.00
_cell.angle_gamma   90.00
#
_symmetry.space_group_name_H-M   'P 1'
#
loop_
_entity.id
_entity.type
_entity.pdbx_description
1 polymer ?
#
loop_
_entity_poly.entity_id
_entity_poly.type
_entity_poly.pdbx_seq_one_letter_code
_entity_poly.pdbx_strand_id
1 'polypeptide(L)'
;GALIYFCFVMGLYGVSFWLPTIIKATGVSDPLNVGLLTAIPYAFAAAAMVLIGRSADARRERRWHVAIPAFIGCIGLLLSTLYGNNTALAMASLTLASIGILTTLPLFWSLPTAFLSGTAAAAGIALINSLGNLAGFVSPFLVGWLKDTTQSTNAGMYVLAASLVIGGLLTLSLPAKLVNK
;
A
#
# COMPACT_ATOMS: atom_id res chain seq x y z
N GLY A 1 -0.27 -15.97 -2.45
CA GLY A 1 -1.51 -15.16 -2.45
C GLY A 1 -1.67 -14.40 -1.16
N ALA A 2 -2.09 -15.07 -0.09
CA ALA A 2 -2.45 -14.39 1.17
C ALA A 2 -1.33 -13.57 1.83
N LEU A 3 -0.09 -14.05 1.83
CA LEU A 3 1.05 -13.30 2.38
C LEU A 3 1.33 -12.00 1.62
N ILE A 4 1.19 -12.03 0.29
CA ILE A 4 1.35 -10.85 -0.58
C ILE A 4 0.26 -9.83 -0.26
N TYR A 5 -0.99 -10.28 -0.14
CA TYR A 5 -2.10 -9.40 0.24
C TYR A 5 -1.88 -8.79 1.62
N PHE A 6 -1.47 -9.61 2.60
CA PHE A 6 -1.13 -9.16 3.95
C PHE A 6 -0.11 -8.02 3.90
N CYS A 7 0.98 -8.17 3.13
CA CYS A 7 2.00 -7.15 2.96
C CYS A 7 1.46 -5.82 2.39
N PHE A 8 0.60 -5.89 1.36
CA PHE A 8 0.04 -4.69 0.73
C PHE A 8 -1.02 -4.01 1.59
N VAL A 9 -1.87 -4.79 2.24
CA VAL A 9 -2.89 -4.30 3.16
C VAL A 9 -2.27 -3.67 4.40
N MET A 10 -1.17 -4.24 4.91
CA MET A 10 -0.41 -3.64 6.00
C MET A 10 0.08 -2.23 5.63
N GLY A 11 0.61 -2.08 4.41
CA GLY A 11 1.01 -0.78 3.84
C GLY A 11 -0.15 0.20 3.69
N LEU A 12 -1.30 -0.26 3.18
CA LEU A 12 -2.52 0.55 3.05
C LEU A 12 -2.96 1.10 4.40
N TYR A 13 -3.16 0.23 5.38
CA TYR A 13 -3.59 0.68 6.71
C TYR A 13 -2.56 1.62 7.32
N GLY A 14 -1.27 1.32 7.17
CA GLY A 14 -0.20 2.17 7.66
C GLY A 14 -0.25 3.59 7.08
N VAL A 15 -0.40 3.73 5.77
CA VAL A 15 -0.54 5.05 5.13
C VAL A 15 -1.84 5.72 5.53
N SER A 16 -2.97 4.99 5.53
CA SER A 16 -4.27 5.55 5.91
C SER A 16 -4.29 6.10 7.32
N PHE A 17 -3.60 5.46 8.27
CA PHE A 17 -3.47 5.95 9.64
C PHE A 17 -2.47 7.10 9.76
N TRP A 18 -1.32 7.05 9.08
CA TRP A 18 -0.28 8.06 9.26
C TRP A 18 -0.45 9.34 8.45
N LEU A 19 -1.07 9.26 7.28
CA LEU A 19 -1.22 10.40 6.38
C LEU A 19 -1.99 11.56 7.04
N PRO A 20 -3.12 11.35 7.74
CA PRO A 20 -3.75 12.41 8.53
C PRO A 20 -2.89 12.92 9.69
N THR A 21 -2.13 12.05 10.36
CA THR A 21 -1.30 12.47 11.49
C THR A 21 -0.12 13.34 11.06
N ILE A 22 0.48 13.07 9.90
CA ILE A 22 1.56 13.90 9.35
C ILE A 22 1.03 15.27 8.97
N ILE A 23 -0.15 15.34 8.36
CA ILE A 23 -0.81 16.62 8.06
C ILE A 23 -1.15 17.38 9.35
N LYS A 24 -1.57 16.70 10.43
CA LYS A 24 -1.76 17.35 11.73
C LYS A 24 -0.44 17.86 12.33
N ALA A 25 0.65 17.10 12.17
CA ALA A 25 1.97 17.48 12.65
C ALA A 25 2.54 18.73 11.96
N THR A 26 2.03 19.08 10.76
CA THR A 26 2.45 20.28 10.04
C THR A 26 1.74 21.55 10.52
N GLY A 27 0.95 21.47 11.60
CA GLY A 27 0.26 22.60 12.21
C GLY A 27 -1.20 22.77 11.79
N VAL A 28 -1.75 21.86 10.99
CA VAL A 28 -3.17 21.90 10.59
C VAL A 28 -4.02 21.25 11.68
N SER A 29 -4.68 22.07 12.50
CA SER A 29 -5.53 21.62 13.61
C SER A 29 -6.97 21.32 13.19
N ASP A 30 -7.47 21.96 12.14
CA ASP A 30 -8.86 21.79 11.68
C ASP A 30 -9.08 20.43 11.01
N PRO A 31 -10.00 19.59 11.54
CA PRO A 31 -10.31 18.29 10.95
C PRO A 31 -10.78 18.36 9.49
N LEU A 32 -11.51 19.42 9.13
CA LEU A 32 -11.95 19.67 7.76
C LEU A 32 -10.76 19.90 6.81
N ASN A 33 -9.79 20.70 7.24
CA ASN A 33 -8.59 20.98 6.43
C ASN A 33 -7.71 19.73 6.29
N VAL A 34 -7.56 18.93 7.36
CA VAL A 34 -6.89 17.63 7.28
C VAL A 34 -7.58 16.72 6.27
N GLY A 35 -8.92 16.65 6.29
CA GLY A 35 -9.70 15.87 5.33
C GLY A 35 -9.54 16.33 3.88
N LEU A 36 -9.55 17.65 3.61
CA LEU A 36 -9.30 18.18 2.28
C LEU A 36 -7.88 17.87 1.79
N LEU A 37 -6.89 18.01 2.68
CA LEU A 37 -5.49 17.74 2.35
C LEU A 37 -5.22 16.25 2.12
N THR A 38 -5.87 15.35 2.88
CA THR A 38 -5.76 13.90 2.65
C THR A 38 -6.46 13.49 1.36
N ALA A 39 -7.54 14.17 0.96
CA ALA A 39 -8.26 13.89 -0.27
C ALA A 39 -7.39 14.04 -1.53
N ILE A 40 -6.38 14.93 -1.50
CA ILE A 40 -5.46 15.15 -2.62
C ILE A 40 -4.67 13.86 -2.96
N PRO A 41 -3.87 13.27 -2.04
CA PRO A 41 -3.22 11.98 -2.25
C PRO A 41 -4.15 10.89 -2.77
N TYR A 42 -5.35 10.76 -2.18
CA TYR A 42 -6.32 9.74 -2.60
C TYR A 42 -6.87 9.99 -4.01
N ALA A 43 -7.12 11.24 -4.39
CA ALA A 43 -7.59 11.59 -5.73
C ALA A 43 -6.54 11.26 -6.79
N PHE A 44 -5.28 11.63 -6.55
CA PHE A 44 -4.18 11.25 -7.45
C PHE A 44 -3.97 9.74 -7.51
N ALA A 45 -4.06 9.07 -6.37
CA ALA A 45 -3.96 7.62 -6.31
C ALA A 45 -5.10 6.92 -7.05
N ALA A 46 -6.33 7.42 -6.97
CA ALA A 46 -7.47 6.91 -7.72
C ALA A 46 -7.29 7.07 -9.23
N ALA A 47 -6.81 8.23 -9.68
CA ALA A 47 -6.52 8.46 -11.09
C ALA A 47 -5.41 7.52 -11.60
N ALA A 48 -4.30 7.39 -10.86
CA ALA A 48 -3.20 6.50 -11.19
C ALA A 48 -3.64 5.03 -11.19
N MET A 49 -4.46 4.62 -10.23
CA MET A 49 -5.05 3.28 -10.13
C MET A 49 -5.80 2.92 -11.41
N VAL A 50 -6.63 3.82 -11.94
CA VAL A 50 -7.39 3.59 -13.18
C VAL A 50 -6.44 3.51 -14.38
N LEU A 51 -5.49 4.43 -14.51
CA LEU A 51 -4.55 4.46 -15.64
C LEU A 51 -3.66 3.21 -15.68
N ILE A 52 -3.09 2.83 -14.54
CA ILE A 52 -2.22 1.65 -14.43
C ILE A 52 -3.04 0.37 -14.55
N GLY A 53 -4.26 0.34 -14.00
CA GLY A 53 -5.23 -0.75 -14.21
C GLY A 53 -5.50 -1.02 -15.68
N ARG A 54 -5.83 0.02 -16.44
CA ARG A 54 -6.06 -0.10 -17.89
C ARG A 54 -4.81 -0.54 -18.64
N SER A 55 -3.63 -0.05 -18.26
CA SER A 55 -2.35 -0.49 -18.83
C SER A 55 -2.06 -1.96 -18.53
N ALA A 56 -2.34 -2.41 -17.31
CA ALA A 56 -2.13 -3.79 -16.89
C ALA A 56 -3.00 -4.76 -17.68
N ASP A 57 -4.27 -4.40 -17.90
CA ASP A 57 -5.22 -5.19 -18.70
C ASP A 57 -4.82 -5.23 -20.18
N ALA A 58 -4.39 -4.10 -20.73
CA ALA A 58 -3.96 -4.01 -22.14
C ALA A 58 -2.67 -4.80 -22.41
N ARG A 59 -1.68 -4.73 -21.52
CA ARG A 59 -0.37 -5.39 -21.69
C ARG A 59 -0.34 -6.83 -21.21
N ARG A 60 -1.31 -7.26 -20.37
CA ARG A 60 -1.35 -8.57 -19.70
C ARG A 60 -0.08 -8.92 -18.90
N GLU A 61 0.70 -7.91 -18.52
CA GLU A 61 1.91 -8.05 -17.71
C GLU A 61 1.60 -7.78 -16.23
N ARG A 62 0.63 -8.50 -15.69
CA ARG A 62 0.04 -8.23 -14.37
C ARG A 62 1.07 -8.24 -13.25
N ARG A 63 2.09 -9.10 -13.33
CA ARG A 63 3.20 -9.18 -12.34
C ARG A 63 3.97 -7.86 -12.20
N TRP A 64 4.32 -7.22 -13.31
CA TRP A 64 5.10 -5.98 -13.31
C TRP A 64 4.23 -4.80 -12.89
N HIS A 65 2.97 -4.79 -13.31
CA HIS A 65 2.01 -3.75 -12.92
C HIS A 65 1.63 -3.82 -11.43
N VAL A 66 1.87 -4.93 -10.72
CA VAL A 66 1.74 -5.01 -9.26
C VAL A 66 3.06 -4.67 -8.56
N ALA A 67 4.18 -5.19 -9.04
CA ALA A 67 5.47 -4.99 -8.39
C ALA A 67 5.98 -3.55 -8.49
N ILE A 68 5.84 -2.90 -9.66
CA ILE A 68 6.34 -1.53 -9.86
C ILE A 68 5.62 -0.54 -8.93
N PRO A 69 4.28 -0.49 -8.85
CA PRO A 69 3.59 0.37 -7.90
C PRO A 69 3.90 0.02 -6.44
N ALA A 70 4.14 -1.24 -6.09
CA ALA A 70 4.56 -1.60 -4.74
C ALA A 70 5.93 -0.98 -4.38
N PHE A 71 6.90 -1.00 -5.31
CA PHE A 71 8.19 -0.34 -5.10
C PHE A 71 8.08 1.18 -5.08
N ILE A 72 7.22 1.77 -5.93
CA ILE A 72 6.90 3.21 -5.88
C ILE A 72 6.30 3.57 -4.51
N GLY A 73 5.42 2.71 -3.99
CA GLY A 73 4.83 2.84 -2.66
C GLY A 73 5.88 2.85 -1.55
N CYS A 74 6.84 1.92 -1.61
CA CYS A 74 7.99 1.87 -0.70
C CYS A 74 8.84 3.15 -0.79
N ILE A 75 9.20 3.59 -2.00
CA ILE A 75 9.98 4.82 -2.19
C ILE A 75 9.23 6.02 -1.62
N GLY A 76 7.92 6.15 -1.86
CA GLY A 76 7.10 7.21 -1.28
C GLY A 76 7.13 7.21 0.25
N LEU A 77 7.06 6.02 0.89
CA LEU A 77 7.17 5.88 2.34
C LEU A 77 8.57 6.21 2.88
N LEU A 78 9.63 5.87 2.16
CA LEU A 78 11.00 6.23 2.56
C LEU A 78 11.27 7.73 2.37
N LEU A 79 10.73 8.33 1.31
CA LEU A 79 10.86 9.77 1.09
C LEU A 79 10.08 10.56 2.14
N SER A 80 8.95 10.04 2.65
CA SER A 80 8.17 10.73 3.68
C SER A 80 8.90 10.77 5.04
N THR A 81 9.76 9.79 5.35
CA THR A 81 10.60 9.85 6.56
C THR A 81 11.75 10.84 6.41
N LEU A 82 12.32 10.97 5.21
CA LEU A 82 13.42 11.91 4.93
C LEU A 82 12.93 13.37 4.90
N TYR A 83 11.74 13.61 4.35
CA TYR A 83 11.17 14.94 4.21
C TYR A 83 10.16 15.33 5.29
N GLY A 84 10.16 14.64 6.44
CA GLY A 84 9.22 14.90 7.53
C GLY A 84 9.21 16.34 8.07
N ASN A 85 10.30 17.09 7.85
CA ASN A 85 10.42 18.50 8.26
C ASN A 85 9.81 19.49 7.25
N ASN A 86 9.46 19.05 6.03
CA ASN A 86 8.90 19.90 4.99
C ASN A 86 7.54 19.37 4.53
N THR A 87 6.48 20.04 4.95
CA THR A 87 5.08 19.69 4.67
C THR A 87 4.81 19.38 3.20
N ALA A 88 5.30 20.21 2.27
CA ALA A 88 5.03 20.04 0.85
C ALA A 88 5.69 18.76 0.29
N LEU A 89 6.93 18.49 0.68
CA LEU A 89 7.65 17.29 0.27
C LEU A 89 7.12 16.04 0.96
N ALA A 90 6.71 16.13 2.23
CA ALA A 90 6.02 15.06 2.94
C ALA A 90 4.69 14.71 2.26
N MET A 91 3.90 15.70 1.85
CA MET A 91 2.66 15.47 1.10
C MET A 91 2.91 14.86 -0.28
N ALA A 92 3.93 15.32 -1.01
CA ALA A 92 4.28 14.77 -2.32
C ALA A 92 4.74 13.30 -2.21
N SER A 93 5.58 12.98 -1.22
CA SER A 93 6.05 11.62 -0.95
C SER A 93 4.93 10.69 -0.48
N LEU A 94 4.04 11.17 0.39
CA LEU A 94 2.83 10.43 0.78
C LEU A 94 1.87 10.22 -0.39
N THR A 95 1.74 11.20 -1.29
CA THR A 95 0.95 11.04 -2.52
C THR A 95 1.54 9.93 -3.39
N LEU A 96 2.86 9.89 -3.55
CA LEU A 96 3.56 8.82 -4.25
C LEU A 96 3.34 7.45 -3.57
N ALA A 97 3.40 7.41 -2.23
CA ALA A 97 3.13 6.22 -1.45
C ALA A 97 1.69 5.70 -1.68
N SER A 98 0.71 6.60 -1.57
CA SER A 98 -0.71 6.33 -1.81
C SER A 98 -0.95 5.82 -3.22
N ILE A 99 -0.38 6.47 -4.24
CA ILE A 99 -0.47 6.01 -5.64
C ILE A 99 0.00 4.57 -5.76
N GLY A 100 1.19 4.26 -5.21
CA GLY A 100 1.74 2.91 -5.27
C GLY A 100 0.83 1.87 -4.60
N ILE A 101 0.47 2.11 -3.34
CA ILE A 101 -0.25 1.14 -2.51
C ILE A 101 -1.68 0.92 -3.01
N LEU A 102 -2.43 2.00 -3.28
CA LEU A 102 -3.83 1.92 -3.72
C LEU A 102 -3.94 1.31 -5.12
N THR A 103 -2.95 1.54 -5.99
CA THR A 103 -2.90 0.88 -7.31
C THR A 103 -2.60 -0.61 -7.20
N THR A 104 -1.74 -1.00 -6.27
CA THR A 104 -1.30 -2.40 -6.11
C THR A 104 -2.44 -3.32 -5.67
N LEU A 105 -3.36 -2.83 -4.83
CA LEU A 105 -4.48 -3.60 -4.28
C LEU A 105 -5.45 -4.20 -5.32
N PRO A 106 -6.09 -3.41 -6.20
CA PRO A 106 -7.01 -3.95 -7.20
C PRO A 106 -6.28 -4.83 -8.22
N LEU A 107 -5.04 -4.47 -8.57
CA LEU A 107 -4.20 -5.27 -9.46
C LEU A 107 -3.85 -6.62 -8.82
N PHE A 108 -3.61 -6.66 -7.51
CA PHE A 108 -3.42 -7.91 -6.79
C PHE A 108 -4.66 -8.80 -6.89
N TRP A 109 -5.89 -8.26 -6.76
CA TRP A 109 -7.11 -9.06 -6.86
C TRP A 109 -7.31 -9.73 -8.23
N SER A 110 -6.67 -9.22 -9.29
CA SER A 110 -6.62 -9.87 -10.60
C SER A 110 -5.72 -11.13 -10.66
N LEU A 111 -4.85 -11.35 -9.65
CA LEU A 111 -3.90 -12.47 -9.61
C LEU A 111 -4.53 -13.78 -9.07
N PRO A 112 -5.14 -13.83 -7.85
CA PRO A 112 -5.72 -15.08 -7.34
C PRO A 112 -6.87 -15.58 -8.20
N THR A 113 -7.70 -14.67 -8.71
CA THR A 113 -8.87 -14.96 -9.54
C THR A 113 -8.49 -15.55 -10.90
N ALA A 114 -7.25 -15.37 -11.35
CA ALA A 114 -6.77 -15.93 -12.61
C ALA A 114 -6.33 -17.40 -12.53
N PHE A 115 -6.01 -17.93 -11.33
CA PHE A 115 -5.52 -19.32 -11.16
C PHE A 115 -6.36 -20.18 -10.23
N LEU A 116 -7.21 -19.58 -9.40
CA LEU A 116 -8.11 -20.30 -8.53
C LEU A 116 -9.50 -20.39 -9.18
N SER A 117 -10.00 -21.61 -9.34
CA SER A 117 -11.36 -21.88 -9.83
C SER A 117 -12.14 -22.75 -8.82
N GLY A 118 -13.45 -22.53 -8.71
CA GLY A 118 -14.34 -23.35 -7.87
C GLY A 118 -14.11 -23.17 -6.36
N THR A 119 -14.21 -24.25 -5.59
CA THR A 119 -14.11 -24.26 -4.12
C THR A 119 -12.76 -23.81 -3.59
N ALA A 120 -11.67 -24.08 -4.31
CA ALA A 120 -10.33 -23.60 -3.96
C ALA A 120 -10.21 -22.07 -4.02
N ALA A 121 -10.96 -21.41 -4.91
CA ALA A 121 -11.02 -19.95 -4.98
C ALA A 121 -11.71 -19.36 -3.75
N ALA A 122 -12.85 -19.92 -3.35
CA ALA A 122 -13.57 -19.47 -2.15
C ALA A 122 -12.69 -19.58 -0.88
N ALA A 123 -12.02 -20.73 -0.69
CA ALA A 123 -11.11 -20.93 0.43
C ALA A 123 -9.91 -19.95 0.40
N GLY A 124 -9.32 -19.73 -0.79
CA GLY A 124 -8.22 -18.77 -0.97
C GLY A 124 -8.65 -17.33 -0.68
N ILE A 125 -9.82 -16.90 -1.17
CA ILE A 125 -10.38 -15.56 -0.94
C ILE A 125 -10.71 -15.35 0.54
N ALA A 126 -11.29 -16.36 1.21
CA ALA A 126 -11.57 -16.31 2.63
C ALA A 126 -10.27 -16.12 3.43
N LEU A 127 -9.23 -16.90 3.12
CA LEU A 127 -7.95 -16.80 3.80
C LEU A 127 -7.25 -15.45 3.54
N ILE A 128 -7.32 -14.94 2.30
CA ILE A 128 -6.83 -13.59 1.95
C ILE A 128 -7.55 -12.52 2.77
N ASN A 129 -8.88 -12.56 2.86
CA ASN A 129 -9.65 -11.59 3.64
C ASN A 129 -9.35 -11.68 5.14
N SER A 130 -9.23 -12.89 5.69
CA SER A 130 -8.86 -13.09 7.09
C SER A 130 -7.48 -12.51 7.39
N LEU A 131 -6.48 -12.75 6.53
CA LEU A 131 -5.16 -12.13 6.68
C LEU A 131 -5.20 -10.61 6.46
N GLY A 132 -6.04 -10.11 5.56
CA GLY A 132 -6.21 -8.67 5.36
C GLY A 132 -6.72 -7.97 6.62
N ASN A 133 -7.73 -8.54 7.27
CA ASN A 133 -8.24 -8.03 8.54
C ASN A 133 -7.17 -8.13 9.65
N LEU A 134 -6.43 -9.24 9.69
CA LEU A 134 -5.32 -9.40 10.64
C LEU A 134 -4.23 -8.35 10.40
N ALA A 135 -3.87 -8.06 9.15
CA ALA A 135 -2.92 -7.00 8.80
C ALA A 135 -3.42 -5.63 9.25
N GLY A 136 -4.74 -5.36 9.17
CA GLY A 136 -5.35 -4.14 9.67
C GLY A 136 -5.27 -3.98 11.18
N PHE A 137 -5.22 -5.08 11.93
CA PHE A 137 -4.97 -5.06 13.37
C PHE A 137 -3.47 -4.95 13.70
N VAL A 138 -2.65 -5.77 13.03
CA VAL A 138 -1.20 -5.86 13.29
C VAL A 138 -0.47 -4.59 12.85
N SER A 139 -0.88 -3.96 11.74
CA SER A 139 -0.23 -2.74 11.20
C SER A 139 -0.16 -1.62 12.24
N PRO A 140 -1.28 -1.06 12.74
CA PRO A 140 -1.25 0.02 13.72
C PRO A 140 -0.68 -0.42 15.07
N PHE A 141 -0.89 -1.68 15.49
CA PHE A 141 -0.32 -2.20 16.73
C PHE A 141 1.21 -2.22 16.71
N LEU A 142 1.79 -2.81 15.66
CA LEU A 142 3.24 -2.97 15.53
C LEU A 142 3.90 -1.60 15.34
N VAL A 143 3.32 -0.76 14.49
CA VAL A 143 3.74 0.63 14.28
C VAL A 143 3.64 1.46 15.56
N GLY A 144 2.56 1.31 16.33
CA GLY A 144 2.36 2.00 17.61
C GLY A 144 3.40 1.58 18.65
N TRP A 145 3.61 0.27 18.81
CA TRP A 145 4.63 -0.27 19.70
C TRP A 145 6.04 0.19 19.33
N LEU A 146 6.36 0.22 18.03
CA LEU A 146 7.62 0.80 17.51
C LEU A 146 7.70 2.30 17.79
N LYS A 147 6.61 3.05 17.63
CA LYS A 147 6.59 4.48 17.95
C LYS A 147 6.84 4.72 19.44
N ASP A 148 6.21 3.94 20.31
CA ASP A 148 6.37 4.09 21.77
C ASP A 148 7.80 3.77 22.22
N THR A 149 8.40 2.74 21.63
CA THR A 149 9.77 2.29 21.95
C THR A 149 10.83 3.21 21.35
N THR A 150 10.66 3.61 20.08
CA THR A 150 11.66 4.38 19.34
C THR A 150 11.46 5.89 19.48
N GLN A 151 10.36 6.33 20.10
CA GLN A 151 9.91 7.74 20.16
C GLN A 151 9.78 8.42 18.78
N SER A 152 9.75 7.64 17.69
CA SER A 152 9.82 8.15 16.32
C SER A 152 8.82 7.44 15.42
N THR A 153 8.05 8.24 14.69
CA THR A 153 7.07 7.78 13.68
C THR A 153 7.75 7.12 12.48
N ASN A 154 9.05 7.40 12.25
CA ASN A 154 9.81 6.88 11.11
C ASN A 154 10.02 5.36 11.19
N ALA A 155 10.11 4.80 12.40
CA ALA A 155 10.29 3.37 12.59
C ALA A 155 9.11 2.57 12.01
N GLY A 156 7.88 3.06 12.17
CA GLY A 156 6.69 2.45 11.59
C GLY A 156 6.69 2.50 10.05
N MET A 157 7.12 3.63 9.48
CA MET A 157 7.23 3.81 8.02
C MET A 157 8.19 2.79 7.39
N TYR A 158 9.33 2.51 8.04
CA TYR A 158 10.28 1.51 7.56
C TYR A 158 9.71 0.11 7.53
N VAL A 159 8.90 -0.28 8.53
CA VAL A 159 8.23 -1.58 8.53
C VAL A 159 7.23 -1.69 7.38
N LEU A 160 6.46 -0.63 7.13
CA LEU A 160 5.49 -0.57 6.02
C LEU A 160 6.19 -0.60 4.66
N ALA A 161 7.31 0.11 4.53
CA ALA A 161 8.14 0.10 3.33
C ALA A 161 8.73 -1.30 3.08
N ALA A 162 9.27 -1.94 4.12
CA ALA A 162 9.79 -3.30 4.05
C ALA A 162 8.70 -4.30 3.63
N SER A 163 7.48 -4.17 4.15
CA SER A 163 6.39 -5.06 3.77
C SER A 163 5.98 -4.89 2.32
N LEU A 164 5.96 -3.66 1.79
CA LEU A 164 5.69 -3.41 0.37
C LEU A 164 6.76 -4.02 -0.53
N VAL A 165 8.04 -3.93 -0.14
CA VAL A 165 9.15 -4.58 -0.86
C VAL A 165 8.99 -6.09 -0.84
N ILE A 166 8.72 -6.68 0.32
CA ILE A 166 8.49 -8.13 0.45
C ILE A 166 7.29 -8.56 -0.40
N GLY A 167 6.18 -7.82 -0.36
CA GLY A 167 5.00 -8.09 -1.18
C GLY A 167 5.28 -7.98 -2.69
N GLY A 168 6.06 -6.98 -3.11
CA GLY A 168 6.49 -6.79 -4.50
C GLY A 168 7.40 -7.92 -4.98
N LEU A 169 8.41 -8.28 -4.19
CA LEU A 169 9.32 -9.40 -4.48
C LEU A 169 8.59 -10.74 -4.55
N LEU A 170 7.71 -11.02 -3.58
CA LEU A 170 6.89 -12.24 -3.59
C LEU A 170 5.96 -12.28 -4.81
N THR A 171 5.48 -11.13 -5.27
CA THR A 171 4.70 -11.05 -6.52
C THR A 171 5.54 -11.39 -7.75
N LEU A 172 6.79 -10.91 -7.80
CA LEU A 172 7.72 -11.25 -8.88
C LEU A 172 8.13 -12.73 -8.86
N SER A 173 8.19 -13.34 -7.69
CA SER A 173 8.45 -14.78 -7.51
C SER A 173 7.29 -15.67 -7.97
N LEU A 174 6.10 -15.12 -8.27
CA LEU A 174 4.99 -15.91 -8.82
C LEU A 174 5.29 -16.33 -10.27
N PRO A 175 5.00 -17.58 -10.66
CA PRO A 175 5.31 -18.06 -12.00
C PRO A 175 4.57 -17.25 -13.07
N ALA A 176 5.33 -16.67 -14.00
CA ALA A 176 4.79 -15.83 -15.08
C ALA A 176 3.78 -16.57 -15.97
N LYS A 177 3.96 -17.88 -16.16
CA LYS A 177 3.08 -18.76 -16.95
C LYS A 177 1.69 -18.93 -16.36
N LEU A 178 1.57 -18.77 -15.04
CA LEU A 178 0.28 -18.64 -14.41
C LEU A 178 -0.16 -17.20 -14.69
N VAL A 179 0.50 -16.20 -14.11
CA VAL A 179 0.00 -14.81 -14.00
C VAL A 179 -0.32 -14.07 -15.31
N ASN A 180 0.45 -14.24 -16.38
CA ASN A 180 0.32 -13.46 -17.62
C ASN A 180 -0.58 -14.16 -18.67
N LYS A 181 -1.84 -14.45 -18.33
CA LYS A 181 -2.86 -14.95 -19.30
C LYS A 181 -3.73 -13.82 -19.85
#